data_AF-A0A5A9X6G5-F1
#
_entry.id   AF-A0A5A9X6G5-F1
#
_cell.length_a   1.000
_cell.length_b   1.000
_cell.length_c   1.000
_cell.angle_alpha   90.00
_cell.angle_beta   90.00
_cell.angle_gamma   90.00
#
_symmetry.space_group_name_H-M   'P 1'
#
loop_
_entity.id
_entity.type
_entity.pdbx_description
1 polymer ?
#
loop_
_entity_poly.entity_id
_entity_poly.type
_entity_poly.pdbx_seq_one_letter_code
_entity_poly.pdbx_strand_id
1 'polypeptide(L)'
;MKKTVAVGVIMAMAVLSASISLYAGDKKMSLADKHKSEGVACVSCHGKDVNEIVPNQNCLACHESFEKIAERTKDMPINPHKSAHFIDLECSTCHDGHKDGTVFCQSCHGPITRHK
;
A
#
# COMPACT_ATOMS: atom_id res chain seq x y z
N MET A 1 12.36 8.64 -67.18
CA MET A 1 11.49 9.31 -66.19
C MET A 1 10.47 8.29 -65.69
N LYS A 2 10.76 7.48 -64.67
CA LYS A 2 9.79 6.50 -64.09
C LYS A 2 10.27 5.73 -62.84
N LYS A 3 11.42 6.04 -62.25
CA LYS A 3 12.01 5.22 -61.15
C LYS A 3 12.10 5.91 -59.78
N THR A 4 11.66 7.16 -59.64
CA THR A 4 11.85 7.93 -58.40
C THR A 4 10.67 7.87 -57.42
N VAL A 5 9.53 7.27 -57.79
CA VAL A 5 8.32 7.31 -56.95
C VAL A 5 8.19 6.09 -56.00
N ALA A 6 8.87 4.98 -56.28
CA ALA A 6 8.68 3.74 -55.51
C ALA A 6 9.43 3.67 -54.16
N VAL A 7 10.42 4.55 -53.93
CA VAL A 7 11.25 4.50 -52.71
C VAL A 7 10.61 5.27 -51.54
N GLY A 8 9.67 6.19 -51.80
CA GLY A 8 9.06 7.03 -50.77
C GLY A 8 7.98 6.34 -49.92
N VAL A 9 7.46 5.18 -50.33
CA VAL A 9 6.30 4.55 -49.67
C VAL A 9 6.70 3.47 -48.65
N ILE A 10 7.91 2.89 -48.76
CA ILE A 10 8.36 1.83 -47.82
C ILE A 10 8.81 2.44 -46.48
N MET A 11 9.15 3.72 -46.43
CA MET A 11 9.62 4.39 -45.20
C MET A 11 8.49 4.96 -44.31
N ALA A 12 7.21 4.72 -44.67
CA ALA A 12 6.06 5.20 -43.90
C ALA A 12 5.36 4.13 -43.03
N MET A 13 5.69 2.84 -43.20
CA MET A 13 5.05 1.74 -42.44
C MET A 13 5.87 1.19 -41.26
N ALA A 14 7.14 1.59 -41.11
CA ALA A 14 8.01 1.08 -40.05
C ALA A 14 7.99 1.92 -38.75
N VAL A 15 7.21 3.01 -38.68
CA VAL A 15 7.25 3.97 -37.55
C VAL A 15 5.99 3.93 -36.67
N LEU A 16 4.99 3.08 -36.99
CA LEU A 16 3.72 3.03 -36.24
C LEU A 16 3.65 1.98 -35.12
N SER A 17 4.69 1.19 -34.86
CA SER A 17 4.65 0.09 -33.88
C SER A 17 5.32 0.38 -32.53
N ALA A 18 5.81 1.60 -32.28
CA ALA A 18 6.58 1.92 -31.06
C ALA A 18 5.84 2.77 -30.01
N SER A 19 4.51 2.87 -30.06
CA SER A 19 3.74 3.68 -29.11
C SER A 19 2.68 2.89 -28.35
N ILE A 20 3.04 1.69 -27.87
CA ILE A 20 2.30 1.12 -26.73
C ILE A 20 2.82 1.85 -25.50
N SER A 21 2.16 2.96 -25.16
CA SER A 21 2.28 3.59 -23.86
C SER A 21 2.04 2.53 -22.79
N LEU A 22 3.08 2.19 -22.04
CA LEU A 22 2.99 1.45 -20.80
C LEU A 22 2.15 2.29 -19.83
N TYR A 23 0.83 2.08 -19.83
CA TYR A 23 0.02 2.42 -18.66
C TYR A 23 0.40 1.42 -17.56
N ALA A 24 1.55 1.65 -16.94
CA ALA A 24 1.81 1.14 -15.61
C ALA A 24 0.89 1.91 -14.67
N GLY A 25 -0.37 1.48 -14.57
CA GLY A 25 -1.25 1.94 -13.51
C GLY A 25 -0.55 1.64 -12.18
N ASP A 26 -0.40 2.65 -11.33
CA ASP A 26 0.21 2.51 -10.01
C ASP A 26 -0.50 1.36 -9.26
N LYS A 27 0.13 0.19 -9.25
CA LYS A 27 -0.41 -0.96 -8.53
C LYS A 27 -0.37 -0.57 -7.05
N LYS A 28 -1.54 -0.31 -6.46
CA LYS A 28 -1.64 -0.07 -5.02
C LYS A 28 -0.98 -1.24 -4.30
N MET A 29 0.09 -0.92 -3.59
CA MET A 29 0.89 -1.89 -2.87
C MET A 29 0.20 -2.21 -1.54
N SER A 30 -0.04 -3.50 -1.28
CA SER A 30 -0.60 -3.95 -0.01
C SER A 30 0.37 -3.65 1.15
N LEU A 31 -0.11 -3.72 2.39
CA LEU A 31 0.76 -3.49 3.54
C LEU A 31 1.87 -4.54 3.63
N ALA A 32 1.58 -5.80 3.31
CA ALA A 32 2.55 -6.88 3.27
C ALA A 32 3.59 -6.63 2.17
N ASP A 33 3.17 -6.17 1.00
CA ASP A 33 4.10 -5.82 -0.08
C ASP A 33 5.02 -4.66 0.32
N LYS A 34 4.51 -3.66 1.06
CA LYS A 34 5.32 -2.56 1.63
C LYS A 34 6.38 -3.07 2.60
N HIS A 35 6.02 -3.93 3.54
CA HIS A 35 7.02 -4.50 4.45
C HIS A 35 8.03 -5.37 3.72
N LYS A 36 7.58 -6.16 2.75
CA LYS A 36 8.45 -6.99 1.92
C LYS A 36 9.43 -6.15 1.08
N SER A 37 9.01 -4.99 0.55
CA SER A 37 9.90 -4.09 -0.19
C SER A 37 11.00 -3.49 0.68
N GLU A 38 10.73 -3.33 1.98
CA GLU A 38 11.72 -2.92 2.99
C GLU A 38 12.56 -4.10 3.53
N GLY A 39 12.47 -5.29 2.94
CA GLY A 39 13.27 -6.45 3.31
C GLY A 39 12.76 -7.25 4.52
N VAL A 40 11.54 -6.99 4.98
CA VAL A 40 10.93 -7.77 6.07
C VAL A 40 10.50 -9.14 5.56
N ALA A 41 10.97 -10.20 6.22
CA ALA A 41 10.64 -11.58 5.86
C ALA A 41 9.23 -11.96 6.35
N CYS A 42 8.57 -12.89 5.64
CA CYS A 42 7.21 -13.34 5.99
C CYS A 42 7.10 -13.85 7.44
N VAL A 43 8.14 -14.51 7.93
CA VAL A 43 8.24 -15.05 9.30
C VAL A 43 8.18 -13.96 10.37
N SER A 44 8.56 -12.72 10.05
CA SER A 44 8.50 -11.59 10.99
C SER A 44 7.07 -11.24 11.39
N CYS A 45 6.08 -11.55 10.55
CA CYS A 45 4.66 -11.36 10.85
C CYS A 45 3.95 -12.68 11.21
N HIS A 46 4.22 -13.76 10.47
CA HIS A 46 3.45 -15.01 10.61
C HIS A 46 4.06 -16.05 11.55
N GLY A 47 5.35 -15.94 11.88
CA GLY A 47 6.03 -17.04 12.57
C GLY A 47 6.02 -18.33 11.74
N LYS A 48 5.53 -19.43 12.32
CA LYS A 48 5.60 -20.77 11.72
C LYS A 48 4.42 -21.13 10.82
N ASP A 49 3.23 -20.61 11.10
CA ASP A 49 2.02 -20.88 10.34
C ASP A 49 1.44 -19.58 9.77
N VAL A 50 1.37 -19.50 8.45
CA VAL A 50 0.86 -18.32 7.73
C VAL A 50 -0.65 -18.16 7.83
N ASN A 51 -1.36 -19.20 8.27
CA ASN A 51 -2.83 -19.17 8.43
C ASN A 51 -3.25 -18.68 9.82
N GLU A 52 -2.32 -18.59 10.77
CA GLU A 52 -2.61 -18.04 12.09
C GLU A 52 -2.82 -16.52 12.02
N ILE A 53 -3.65 -16.03 12.96
CA ILE A 53 -3.84 -14.60 13.14
C ILE A 53 -2.51 -13.98 13.58
N VAL A 54 -2.10 -12.92 12.89
CA VAL A 54 -0.92 -12.14 13.26
C VAL A 54 -1.25 -11.29 14.49
N PRO A 55 -0.63 -11.54 15.66
CA PRO A 55 -0.91 -10.80 16.87
C PRO A 55 -0.21 -9.43 16.87
N ASN A 56 -0.77 -8.47 17.60
CA ASN A 56 -0.21 -7.12 17.77
C ASN A 56 1.29 -7.10 18.10
N GLN A 57 1.76 -8.04 18.92
CA GLN A 57 3.15 -8.14 19.37
C GLN A 57 4.12 -8.20 18.19
N ASN A 58 3.74 -8.81 17.07
CA ASN A 58 4.60 -8.91 15.90
C ASN A 58 4.75 -7.55 15.19
N CYS A 59 3.69 -6.72 15.21
CA CYS A 59 3.75 -5.35 14.73
C CYS A 59 4.58 -4.47 15.68
N LEU A 60 4.29 -4.59 16.99
CA LEU A 60 4.90 -3.78 18.04
C LEU A 60 6.38 -4.09 18.26
N ALA A 61 6.87 -5.26 17.86
CA ALA A 61 8.30 -5.57 17.85
C ALA A 61 9.15 -4.55 17.07
N CYS A 62 8.57 -3.90 16.06
CA CYS A 62 9.22 -2.82 15.29
C CYS A 62 8.53 -1.46 15.44
N HIS A 63 7.21 -1.44 15.66
CA HIS A 63 6.43 -0.22 15.83
C HIS A 63 6.37 0.27 17.29
N GLU A 64 7.09 -0.39 18.19
CA GLU A 64 7.25 -0.12 19.62
C GLU A 64 5.99 -0.37 20.46
N SER A 65 5.16 0.65 20.69
CA SER A 65 4.00 0.55 21.57
C SER A 65 2.85 1.41 21.03
N PHE A 66 1.63 1.12 21.50
CA PHE A 66 0.46 1.94 21.17
C PHE A 66 0.67 3.41 21.52
N GLU A 67 1.31 3.72 22.66
CA GLU A 67 1.61 5.10 23.07
C GLU A 67 2.59 5.78 22.11
N LYS A 68 3.64 5.08 21.65
CA LYS A 68 4.60 5.61 20.69
C LYS A 68 3.96 5.87 19.33
N ILE A 69 3.10 4.97 18.87
CA ILE A 69 2.37 5.11 17.60
C ILE A 69 1.36 6.26 17.71
N ALA A 70 0.65 6.37 18.82
CA ALA A 70 -0.24 7.48 19.12
C ALA A 70 0.51 8.82 19.10
N GLU A 71 1.68 8.91 19.72
CA GLU A 71 2.49 10.13 19.72
C GLU A 71 2.94 10.53 18.30
N ARG A 72 3.33 9.55 17.45
CA ARG A 72 3.68 9.78 16.03
C ARG A 72 2.53 10.25 15.15
N THR A 73 1.29 10.08 15.63
CA THR A 73 0.05 10.40 14.92
C THR A 73 -0.78 11.48 15.61
N LYS A 74 -0.18 12.20 16.58
CA LYS A 74 -0.85 13.27 17.35
C LYS A 74 -1.28 14.49 16.54
N ASP A 75 -0.77 14.64 15.33
CA ASP A 75 -1.12 15.68 14.37
C ASP A 75 -2.41 15.35 13.57
N MET A 76 -2.96 14.14 13.71
CA MET A 76 -4.25 13.81 13.12
C MET A 76 -5.40 14.48 13.90
N PRO A 77 -6.41 15.05 13.22
CA PRO A 77 -7.57 15.65 13.89
C PRO A 77 -8.30 14.69 14.84
N ILE A 78 -8.38 13.42 14.44
CA ILE A 78 -8.79 12.29 15.28
C ILE A 78 -7.66 11.28 15.18
N ASN A 79 -7.03 10.95 16.31
CA ASN A 79 -5.94 9.98 16.35
C ASN A 79 -6.52 8.55 16.46
N PRO A 80 -6.44 7.73 15.39
CA PRO A 80 -7.00 6.38 15.40
C PRO A 80 -6.25 5.42 16.35
N HIS A 81 -5.01 5.75 16.72
CA HIS A 81 -4.19 4.96 17.64
C HIS A 81 -4.33 5.41 19.09
N LYS A 82 -5.18 6.39 19.37
CA LYS A 82 -5.52 6.86 20.72
C LYS A 82 -7.04 7.00 20.87
N SER A 83 -7.73 5.88 20.76
CA SER A 83 -9.18 5.81 20.86
C SER A 83 -9.64 5.93 22.32
N ALA A 84 -10.74 6.65 22.53
CA ALA A 84 -11.43 6.70 23.83
C ALA A 84 -12.37 5.51 24.07
N HIS A 85 -12.71 4.75 23.00
CA HIS A 85 -13.65 3.63 23.07
C HIS A 85 -12.95 2.27 23.12
N PHE A 86 -11.82 2.14 22.42
CA PHE A 86 -11.15 0.86 22.20
C PHE A 86 -9.68 0.99 22.55
N ILE A 87 -9.28 0.34 23.64
CA ILE A 87 -7.89 0.27 24.08
C ILE A 87 -7.24 -0.92 23.39
N ASP A 88 -6.03 -0.73 22.86
CA ASP A 88 -5.17 -1.77 22.28
C ASP A 88 -5.86 -2.67 21.23
N LEU A 89 -6.72 -2.05 20.40
CA LEU A 89 -7.41 -2.74 19.30
C LEU A 89 -6.39 -3.44 18.39
N GLU A 90 -6.73 -4.64 17.92
CA GLU A 90 -5.88 -5.39 16.99
C GLU A 90 -5.51 -4.54 15.78
N CYS A 91 -4.21 -4.44 15.50
CA CYS A 91 -3.63 -3.64 14.43
C CYS A 91 -4.26 -4.03 13.08
N SER A 92 -4.46 -5.34 12.88
CA SER A 92 -5.08 -5.95 11.70
C SER A 92 -6.55 -5.56 11.49
N THR A 93 -7.23 -4.98 12.49
CA THR A 93 -8.60 -4.47 12.34
C THR A 93 -8.68 -3.34 11.31
N CYS A 94 -7.62 -2.55 11.20
CA CYS A 94 -7.52 -1.46 10.22
C CYS A 94 -6.42 -1.74 9.18
N HIS A 95 -5.31 -2.34 9.61
CA HIS A 95 -4.11 -2.57 8.81
C HIS A 95 -4.09 -3.97 8.20
N ASP A 96 -4.89 -4.19 7.17
CA ASP A 96 -4.88 -5.44 6.42
C ASP A 96 -3.54 -5.66 5.70
N GLY A 97 -2.95 -6.84 5.92
CA GLY A 97 -1.68 -7.23 5.32
C GLY A 97 -1.76 -7.39 3.81
N HIS A 98 -2.65 -8.27 3.33
CA HIS A 98 -2.67 -8.75 1.95
C HIS A 98 -3.80 -8.16 1.08
N LYS A 99 -4.55 -7.19 1.60
CA LYS A 99 -5.60 -6.47 0.88
C LYS A 99 -5.60 -5.00 1.31
N ASP A 100 -6.51 -4.21 0.73
CA ASP A 100 -6.67 -2.82 1.13
C ASP A 100 -7.10 -2.72 2.59
N GLY A 101 -6.39 -1.88 3.35
CA GLY A 101 -6.75 -1.56 4.73
C GLY A 101 -8.01 -0.73 4.82
N THR A 102 -8.68 -0.82 5.97
CA THR A 102 -9.87 -0.04 6.28
C THR A 102 -9.60 0.85 7.49
N VAL A 103 -10.46 1.85 7.74
CA VAL A 103 -10.40 2.64 8.97
C VAL A 103 -11.65 2.33 9.76
N PHE A 104 -11.55 1.39 10.70
CA PHE A 104 -12.66 0.89 11.51
C PHE A 104 -13.54 2.02 12.09
N CYS A 105 -12.89 3.06 12.62
CA CYS A 105 -13.56 4.21 13.23
C CYS A 105 -14.45 4.99 12.25
N GLN A 106 -14.17 4.95 10.93
CA GLN A 106 -14.99 5.62 9.91
C GLN A 106 -16.35 4.97 9.69
N SER A 107 -16.62 3.81 10.31
CA SER A 107 -17.97 3.22 10.33
C SER A 107 -18.96 4.08 11.10
N CYS A 108 -18.47 4.90 12.05
CA CYS A 108 -19.29 5.78 12.89
C CYS A 108 -18.83 7.25 12.80
N HIS A 109 -17.55 7.49 12.58
CA HIS A 109 -16.97 8.81 12.43
C HIS A 109 -16.88 9.20 10.96
N GLY A 110 -16.86 10.51 10.68
CA GLY A 110 -16.60 11.00 9.33
C GLY A 110 -15.17 10.68 8.84
N PRO A 111 -14.76 11.22 7.69
CA PRO A 111 -13.43 10.98 7.13
C PRO A 111 -12.32 11.28 8.15
N ILE A 112 -11.50 10.26 8.44
CA ILE A 112 -10.31 10.37 9.27
C ILE A 112 -9.11 10.36 8.33
N THR A 113 -8.61 11.55 8.01
CA THR A 113 -7.47 11.75 7.11
C THR A 113 -6.38 12.53 7.81
N ARG A 114 -5.14 12.09 7.65
CA ARG A 114 -3.97 12.85 8.09
C ARG A 114 -3.64 13.87 7.01
N HIS A 115 -3.92 15.14 7.28
CA HIS A 115 -3.52 16.22 6.39
C HIS A 115 -2.05 16.53 6.69
N LYS A 116 -1.15 16.16 5.78
CA LYS A 116 0.25 16.60 5.78
C LYS A 116 0.45 17.58 4.64
#